data_AF-A0A915EYI2-F1
#
_entry.id   AF-A0A915EYI2-F1
#
_cell.length_a   1.000
_cell.length_b   1.000
_cell.length_c   1.000
_cell.angle_alpha   90.00
_cell.angle_beta   90.00
_cell.angle_gamma   90.00
#
_symmetry.space_group_name_H-M   'P 1'
#
loop_
_entity.id
_entity.type
_entity.pdbx_description
1 polymer ?
#
loop_
_entity_poly.entity_id
_entity_poly.type
_entity_poly.pdbx_seq_one_letter_code
_entity_poly.pdbx_strand_id
1 'polypeptide(L)'
;MAVDLLKFGSCTVSNVVDKSTVSVKSFWDGTPCVIALLRRFGCAFCRLHALELSRFQSAFQAKGVRLIGIGHDTEGVEEFREGQFFSGELYLDEKKETYAALGCGSVGLVPGMFSLVQSAGRNLVRETKGKNVVGNLKGDGWQTGGLVVVDKDGSLLYSFKQTKVTDNPDYVKIKELFNLKEEDLAPLKGNQPKAVSITENERTNFRRHASSIISTGLQPRVERRR
;
A
#
# COMPACT_ATOMS: atom_id res chain seq x y z
N MET A 1 5.85 -23.20 3.06
CA MET A 1 4.42 -23.57 3.09
C MET A 1 3.83 -23.13 1.77
N ALA A 2 3.06 -23.99 1.11
CA ALA A 2 2.31 -23.62 -0.09
C ALA A 2 1.20 -22.62 0.29
N VAL A 3 0.87 -21.71 -0.62
CA VAL A 3 -0.25 -20.78 -0.43
C VAL A 3 -1.55 -21.57 -0.54
N ASP A 4 -2.41 -21.48 0.49
CA ASP A 4 -3.75 -22.05 0.44
C ASP A 4 -4.68 -21.07 -0.31
N LEU A 5 -4.84 -21.30 -1.61
CA LEU A 5 -5.69 -20.45 -2.46
C LEU A 5 -7.18 -20.55 -2.14
N LEU A 6 -7.63 -21.65 -1.53
CA LEU A 6 -9.03 -21.78 -1.09
C LEU A 6 -9.29 -20.82 0.07
N LYS A 7 -8.40 -20.84 1.07
CA LYS A 7 -8.46 -19.89 2.18
C LYS A 7 -8.30 -18.46 1.69
N PHE A 8 -7.31 -18.19 0.83
CA PHE A 8 -7.05 -16.85 0.29
C PHE A 8 -8.22 -16.31 -0.54
N GLY A 9 -8.81 -17.13 -1.40
CA GLY A 9 -9.98 -16.76 -2.21
C GLY A 9 -11.26 -16.54 -1.40
N SER A 10 -11.40 -17.19 -0.24
CA SER A 10 -12.54 -17.00 0.65
C SER A 10 -12.55 -15.65 1.39
N CYS A 11 -11.40 -14.97 1.45
CA CYS A 11 -11.30 -13.64 2.05
C CYS A 11 -12.17 -12.62 1.30
N THR A 12 -12.60 -11.59 2.01
CA THR A 12 -13.34 -10.46 1.44
C THR A 12 -12.54 -9.18 1.56
N VAL A 13 -12.63 -8.34 0.54
CA VAL A 13 -11.92 -7.05 0.48
C VAL A 13 -12.84 -5.97 -0.08
N SER A 14 -12.63 -4.73 0.33
CA SER A 14 -13.45 -3.59 -0.08
C SER A 14 -12.72 -2.75 -1.12
N ASN A 15 -13.36 -2.47 -2.26
CA ASN A 15 -12.79 -1.59 -3.27
C ASN A 15 -12.60 -0.18 -2.70
N VAL A 16 -11.44 0.43 -2.96
CA VAL A 16 -11.11 1.73 -2.36
C VAL A 16 -11.98 2.87 -2.91
N VAL A 17 -12.46 2.76 -4.15
CA VAL A 17 -13.21 3.81 -4.86
C VAL A 17 -14.68 3.76 -4.50
N ASP A 18 -15.35 2.65 -4.80
CA ASP A 18 -16.81 2.52 -4.66
C ASP A 18 -17.26 1.87 -3.34
N LYS A 19 -16.30 1.42 -2.52
CA LYS A 19 -16.52 0.75 -1.22
C LYS A 19 -17.28 -0.57 -1.30
N SER A 20 -17.46 -1.14 -2.49
CA SER A 20 -18.06 -2.46 -2.67
C SER A 20 -17.18 -3.56 -2.08
N THR A 21 -17.78 -4.51 -1.37
CA THR A 21 -17.08 -5.68 -0.84
C THR A 21 -17.19 -6.83 -1.84
N VAL A 22 -16.04 -7.45 -2.15
CA VAL A 22 -15.95 -8.60 -3.05
C VAL A 22 -15.14 -9.72 -2.42
N SER A 23 -15.41 -10.96 -2.83
CA SER A 23 -14.57 -12.11 -2.50
C SER A 23 -13.31 -12.08 -3.37
N VAL A 24 -12.15 -12.38 -2.77
CA VAL A 24 -10.87 -12.45 -3.48
C VAL A 24 -10.90 -13.48 -4.62
N LYS A 25 -11.68 -14.58 -4.49
CA LYS A 25 -11.90 -15.55 -5.57
C LYS A 25 -12.41 -14.93 -6.87
N SER A 26 -13.19 -13.85 -6.77
CA SER A 26 -13.73 -13.15 -7.96
C SER A 26 -12.64 -12.52 -8.84
N PHE A 27 -11.41 -12.38 -8.32
CA PHE A 27 -10.32 -11.75 -9.05
C PHE A 27 -9.82 -12.57 -10.23
N TRP A 28 -9.86 -13.90 -10.12
CA TRP A 28 -9.46 -14.81 -11.18
C TRP A 28 -10.65 -15.54 -11.82
N ASP A 29 -11.85 -14.96 -11.75
CA ASP A 29 -13.02 -15.52 -12.44
C ASP A 29 -12.93 -15.23 -13.94
N GLY A 30 -12.40 -16.19 -14.70
CA GLY A 30 -12.26 -16.10 -16.16
C GLY A 30 -11.06 -15.29 -16.66
N THR A 31 -10.25 -14.70 -15.77
CA THR A 31 -9.03 -13.98 -16.14
C THR A 31 -7.88 -14.29 -15.18
N PRO A 32 -6.62 -14.38 -15.62
CA PRO A 32 -5.48 -14.43 -14.72
C PRO A 32 -5.30 -13.10 -13.98
N CYS A 33 -4.75 -13.15 -12.77
CA CYS A 33 -4.49 -11.94 -11.98
C CYS A 33 -3.18 -12.00 -11.20
N VAL A 34 -2.58 -10.82 -11.03
CA VAL A 34 -1.47 -10.55 -10.13
C VAL A 34 -2.00 -9.76 -8.94
N ILE A 35 -1.92 -10.33 -7.75
CA ILE A 35 -2.43 -9.73 -6.52
C ILE A 35 -1.25 -9.41 -5.60
N ALA A 36 -1.02 -8.12 -5.34
CA ALA A 36 0.03 -7.62 -4.46
C ALA A 36 -0.55 -7.17 -3.11
N LEU A 37 -0.08 -7.77 -2.02
CA LEU A 37 -0.39 -7.32 -0.66
C LEU A 37 0.56 -6.20 -0.26
N LEU A 38 0.06 -4.97 -0.25
CA LEU A 38 0.82 -3.76 0.00
C LEU A 38 0.97 -3.49 1.49
N ARG A 39 2.21 -3.41 1.98
CA ARG A 39 2.47 -3.29 3.43
C ARG A 39 1.86 -2.06 4.08
N ARG A 40 1.84 -0.90 3.42
CA ARG A 40 1.13 0.31 3.86
C ARG A 40 1.25 1.41 2.81
N PHE A 41 0.19 2.18 2.65
CA PHE A 41 0.12 3.24 1.65
C PHE A 41 1.05 4.43 1.93
N GLY A 42 1.34 4.69 3.21
CA GLY A 42 2.21 5.78 3.64
C GLY A 42 3.72 5.51 3.51
N CYS A 43 4.18 4.27 3.34
CA CYS A 43 5.62 3.97 3.32
C CYS A 43 6.23 4.20 1.95
N ALA A 44 7.38 4.86 1.93
CA ALA A 44 8.06 5.24 0.69
C ALA A 44 8.53 4.02 -0.13
N PHE A 45 8.96 2.94 0.53
CA PHE A 45 9.32 1.69 -0.14
C PHE A 45 8.12 0.98 -0.75
N CYS A 46 6.97 1.09 -0.09
CA CYS A 46 5.74 0.48 -0.57
C CYS A 46 5.22 1.24 -1.79
N ARG A 47 5.34 2.57 -1.78
CA ARG A 47 5.07 3.44 -2.93
C ARG A 47 5.99 3.13 -4.10
N LEU A 48 7.29 2.94 -3.86
CA LEU A 48 8.24 2.54 -4.91
C LEU A 48 7.88 1.17 -5.50
N HIS A 49 7.57 0.19 -4.65
CA HIS A 49 7.15 -1.13 -5.09
C HIS A 49 5.85 -1.09 -5.91
N ALA A 50 4.87 -0.28 -5.48
CA ALA A 50 3.62 -0.09 -6.21
C ALA A 50 3.87 0.58 -7.57
N LEU A 51 4.80 1.54 -7.65
CA LEU A 51 5.21 2.15 -8.91
C LEU A 51 5.89 1.14 -9.83
N GLU A 52 6.72 0.25 -9.29
CA GLU A 52 7.37 -0.83 -10.03
C GLU A 52 6.33 -1.78 -10.65
N LEU A 53 5.35 -2.24 -9.86
CA LEU A 53 4.24 -3.06 -10.37
C LEU A 53 3.37 -2.30 -11.39
N SER A 54 3.18 -1.00 -11.20
CA SER A 54 2.40 -0.17 -12.13
C SER A 54 3.00 -0.09 -13.53
N ARG A 55 4.31 -0.33 -13.67
CA ARG A 55 4.95 -0.41 -15.00
C ARG A 55 4.38 -1.53 -15.86
N PHE A 56 3.92 -2.60 -15.21
CA PHE A 56 3.35 -3.77 -15.88
C PHE A 56 1.90 -3.57 -16.32
N GLN A 57 1.22 -2.53 -15.84
CA GLN A 57 -0.23 -2.36 -16.03
C GLN A 57 -0.66 -2.48 -17.50
N SER A 58 -0.03 -1.70 -18.39
CA SER A 58 -0.41 -1.70 -19.81
C SER A 58 -0.10 -3.04 -20.49
N ALA A 59 1.03 -3.66 -20.15
CA ALA A 59 1.41 -4.97 -20.67
C ALA A 59 0.46 -6.09 -20.19
N PHE A 60 0.07 -6.06 -18.92
CA PHE A 60 -0.92 -6.98 -18.35
C PHE A 60 -2.29 -6.80 -18.99
N GLN A 61 -2.75 -5.57 -19.18
CA GLN A 61 -4.02 -5.30 -19.88
C GLN A 61 -4.03 -5.86 -21.30
N ALA A 62 -2.94 -5.71 -22.06
CA ALA A 62 -2.81 -6.29 -23.40
C ALA A 62 -2.88 -7.83 -23.43
N LYS A 63 -2.57 -8.49 -22.30
CA LYS A 63 -2.62 -9.94 -22.10
C LYS A 63 -3.92 -10.41 -21.42
N GLY A 64 -4.84 -9.51 -21.07
CA GLY A 64 -6.04 -9.84 -20.29
C GLY A 64 -5.75 -10.25 -18.85
N VAL A 65 -4.62 -9.79 -18.28
CA VAL A 65 -4.20 -10.04 -16.90
C VAL A 65 -4.62 -8.86 -16.03
N ARG A 66 -5.25 -9.13 -14.90
CA ARG A 66 -5.60 -8.10 -13.92
C ARG A 66 -4.44 -7.83 -12.98
N LEU A 67 -4.24 -6.57 -12.62
CA LEU A 67 -3.29 -6.14 -11.59
C LEU A 67 -4.05 -5.55 -10.42
N ILE A 68 -3.88 -6.15 -9.24
CA ILE A 68 -4.67 -5.87 -8.06
C ILE A 68 -3.72 -5.59 -6.89
N GLY A 69 -3.95 -4.49 -6.19
CA GLY A 69 -3.26 -4.13 -4.96
C GLY A 69 -4.23 -4.21 -3.78
N ILE A 70 -3.84 -4.91 -2.71
CA ILE A 70 -4.61 -5.00 -1.47
C ILE A 70 -3.79 -4.37 -0.35
N GLY A 71 -4.25 -3.26 0.20
CA GLY A 71 -3.73 -2.71 1.46
C GLY A 71 -4.59 -3.14 2.64
N HIS A 72 -4.13 -2.89 3.85
CA HIS A 72 -4.93 -3.10 5.06
C HIS A 72 -5.18 -1.82 5.87
N ASP A 73 -4.36 -0.80 5.61
CA ASP A 73 -4.41 0.46 6.34
C ASP A 73 -5.29 1.45 5.59
N THR A 74 -6.26 2.06 6.28
CA THR A 74 -7.08 3.13 5.71
C THR A 74 -6.34 4.46 5.70
N GLU A 75 -5.31 4.62 6.55
CA GLU A 75 -4.47 5.80 6.58
C GLU A 75 -3.55 5.87 5.34
N GLY A 76 -3.52 7.02 4.68
CA GLY A 76 -2.64 7.23 3.52
C GLY A 76 -3.21 6.75 2.19
N VAL A 77 -4.41 6.15 2.17
CA VAL A 77 -5.05 5.61 0.97
C VAL A 77 -5.31 6.71 -0.06
N GLU A 78 -5.87 7.85 0.36
CA GLU A 78 -6.18 8.94 -0.56
C GLU A 78 -4.88 9.59 -1.09
N GLU A 79 -3.89 9.84 -0.23
CA GLU A 79 -2.59 10.35 -0.68
C GLU A 79 -1.89 9.35 -1.63
N PHE A 80 -2.15 8.06 -1.46
CA PHE A 80 -1.60 7.03 -2.33
C PHE A 80 -2.28 6.99 -3.70
N ARG A 81 -3.58 7.29 -3.76
CA ARG A 81 -4.34 7.41 -5.01
C ARG A 81 -4.02 8.69 -5.74
N GLU A 82 -4.05 9.82 -5.05
CA GLU A 82 -3.72 11.13 -5.60
C GLU A 82 -2.30 11.17 -6.15
N GLY A 83 -1.35 10.53 -5.45
CA GLY A 83 0.02 10.37 -5.92
C GLY A 83 0.19 9.31 -7.02
N GLN A 84 -0.89 8.69 -7.51
CA GLN A 84 -0.89 7.70 -8.59
C GLN A 84 0.19 6.61 -8.45
N PHE A 85 0.44 6.16 -7.21
CA PHE A 85 1.49 5.18 -6.94
C PHE A 85 1.14 3.78 -7.43
N PHE A 86 -0.15 3.52 -7.69
CA PHE A 86 -0.62 2.25 -8.23
C PHE A 86 -1.59 2.47 -9.41
N SER A 87 -1.36 1.76 -10.51
CA SER A 87 -2.18 1.89 -11.74
C SER A 87 -3.19 0.74 -11.94
N GLY A 88 -3.16 -0.27 -11.07
CA GLY A 88 -4.12 -1.36 -11.05
C GLY A 88 -5.32 -1.09 -10.15
N GLU A 89 -6.14 -2.11 -9.93
CA GLU A 89 -7.30 -2.06 -9.04
C GLU A 89 -6.85 -2.06 -7.58
N LEU A 90 -7.49 -1.25 -6.73
CA LEU A 90 -7.06 -1.09 -5.33
C LEU A 90 -8.17 -1.46 -4.34
N TYR A 91 -7.82 -2.32 -3.39
CA TYR A 91 -8.72 -2.85 -2.38
C TYR A 91 -8.13 -2.74 -0.96
N LEU A 92 -9.02 -2.82 0.03
CA LEU A 92 -8.73 -2.80 1.45
C LEU A 92 -9.15 -4.11 2.11
N ASP A 93 -8.25 -4.64 2.92
CA ASP A 93 -8.44 -5.76 3.84
C ASP A 93 -8.10 -5.29 5.26
N GLU A 94 -9.02 -4.54 5.87
CA GLU A 94 -8.82 -3.97 7.21
C GLU A 94 -8.61 -5.06 8.29
N LYS A 95 -9.17 -6.26 8.06
CA LYS A 95 -9.04 -7.41 8.96
C LYS A 95 -7.74 -8.20 8.75
N LYS A 96 -6.97 -7.88 7.71
CA LYS A 96 -5.72 -8.56 7.33
C LYS A 96 -5.91 -10.07 7.07
N GLU A 97 -7.10 -10.49 6.66
CA GLU A 97 -7.42 -11.90 6.41
C GLU A 97 -6.61 -12.47 5.23
N THR A 98 -6.43 -11.68 4.16
CA THR A 98 -5.61 -12.03 2.99
C THR A 98 -4.14 -12.17 3.36
N TYR A 99 -3.65 -11.31 4.25
CA TYR A 99 -2.29 -11.36 4.78
C TYR A 99 -2.07 -12.62 5.62
N ALA A 100 -3.01 -12.92 6.52
CA ALA A 100 -2.96 -14.13 7.33
C ALA A 100 -3.04 -15.41 6.47
N ALA A 101 -3.88 -15.41 5.42
CA ALA A 101 -3.98 -16.52 4.48
C ALA A 101 -2.68 -16.75 3.69
N LEU A 102 -1.97 -15.69 3.32
CA LEU A 102 -0.65 -15.77 2.67
C LEU A 102 0.49 -16.06 3.67
N GLY A 103 0.19 -16.08 4.97
CA GLY A 103 1.17 -16.24 6.05
C GLY A 103 2.12 -15.05 6.19
N CYS A 104 1.69 -13.88 5.73
CA CYS A 104 2.33 -12.59 5.97
C CYS A 104 2.05 -12.15 7.41
N GLY A 105 3.11 -11.88 8.17
CA GLY A 105 3.01 -11.46 9.57
C GLY A 105 3.60 -10.08 9.81
N SER A 106 3.69 -9.69 11.07
CA SER A 106 4.47 -8.53 11.48
C SER A 106 5.94 -8.92 11.68
N VAL A 107 6.86 -8.18 11.06
CA VAL A 107 8.28 -8.24 11.44
C VAL A 107 8.46 -7.51 12.76
N GLY A 108 9.15 -8.12 13.73
CA GLY A 108 9.45 -7.46 15.00
C GLY A 108 10.21 -6.13 14.79
N LEU A 109 10.01 -5.19 15.71
CA LEU A 109 10.59 -3.84 15.67
C LEU A 109 12.11 -3.83 15.40
N VAL A 110 12.81 -4.78 16.03
CA VAL A 110 14.28 -4.91 15.98
C VAL A 110 14.77 -5.46 14.61
N PRO A 111 14.29 -6.60 14.10
CA PRO A 111 14.64 -7.07 12.75
C PRO A 111 14.33 -6.08 11.63
N GLY A 112 13.17 -5.41 11.68
CA GLY A 112 12.79 -4.46 10.63
C GLY A 112 13.65 -3.20 10.68
N MET A 113 13.97 -2.65 11.86
CA MET A 113 14.93 -1.54 11.98
C MET A 113 16.32 -1.93 11.49
N PHE A 114 16.80 -3.13 11.83
CA PHE A 114 18.11 -3.62 11.40
C PHE A 114 18.21 -3.74 9.86
N SER A 115 17.14 -4.21 9.21
CA SER A 115 17.07 -4.29 7.75
C SER A 115 17.11 -2.93 7.04
N LEU A 116 16.63 -1.86 7.69
CA LEU A 116 16.72 -0.48 7.18
C LEU A 116 18.12 0.13 7.31
N VAL A 117 18.87 -0.25 8.35
CA VAL A 117 20.24 0.23 8.60
C VAL A 117 21.29 -0.49 7.73
N GLN A 118 20.97 -1.70 7.26
CA GLN A 118 21.79 -2.49 6.36
C GLN A 118 21.94 -1.83 4.97
N SER A 119 22.96 -2.22 4.20
CA SER A 119 23.27 -1.65 2.87
C SER A 119 22.07 -1.65 1.91
N ALA A 120 21.25 -2.70 1.92
CA ALA A 120 20.01 -2.79 1.15
C ALA A 120 19.01 -1.69 1.54
N GLY A 121 18.81 -1.45 2.83
CA GLY A 121 17.97 -0.35 3.32
C GLY A 121 18.52 1.02 2.94
N ARG A 122 19.84 1.24 3.06
CA ARG A 122 20.48 2.51 2.64
C ARG A 122 20.34 2.77 1.14
N ASN A 123 20.48 1.74 0.30
CA ASN A 123 20.28 1.86 -1.14
C ASN A 123 18.83 2.17 -1.48
N LEU A 124 17.88 1.51 -0.82
CA LEU A 124 16.47 1.76 -1.01
C LEU A 124 16.09 3.19 -0.54
N VAL A 125 16.66 3.68 0.56
CA VAL A 125 16.50 5.09 1.01
C VAL A 125 17.05 6.07 -0.03
N ARG A 126 18.22 5.79 -0.61
CA ARG A 126 18.81 6.62 -1.66
C ARG A 126 17.96 6.63 -2.92
N GLU A 127 17.47 5.48 -3.35
CA GLU A 127 16.61 5.34 -4.51
C GLU A 127 15.28 6.08 -4.33
N THR A 128 14.68 5.93 -3.15
CA THR A 128 13.46 6.63 -2.75
C THR A 128 13.65 8.15 -2.76
N LYS A 129 14.77 8.63 -2.19
CA LYS A 129 15.13 10.06 -2.21
C LYS A 129 15.40 10.57 -3.62
N GLY A 130 16.12 9.79 -4.44
CA GLY A 130 16.40 10.13 -5.84
C GLY A 130 15.15 10.22 -6.70
N LYS A 131 14.10 9.45 -6.35
CA LYS A 131 12.80 9.44 -7.03
C LYS A 131 11.74 10.34 -6.37
N ASN A 132 12.12 11.17 -5.39
CA ASN A 132 11.24 12.07 -4.63
C ASN A 132 9.99 11.38 -4.02
N VAL A 133 10.06 10.09 -3.71
CA VAL A 133 8.94 9.35 -3.11
C VAL A 133 8.94 9.62 -1.60
N VAL A 134 8.14 10.58 -1.16
CA VAL A 134 8.01 10.87 0.28
C VAL A 134 7.06 9.86 0.92
N GLY A 135 7.40 9.37 2.11
CA GLY A 135 6.50 8.55 2.94
C GLY A 135 6.23 9.22 4.29
N ASN A 136 5.20 8.76 4.99
CA ASN A 136 4.91 9.12 6.38
C ASN A 136 5.24 7.94 7.32
N LEU A 137 5.08 8.09 8.63
CA LEU A 137 5.22 7.00 9.62
C LEU A 137 3.88 6.58 10.26
N LYS A 138 2.75 7.00 9.68
CA LYS A 138 1.41 6.69 10.17
C LYS A 138 1.00 5.24 9.84
N GLY A 139 0.20 4.61 10.70
CA GLY A 139 -0.23 3.22 10.58
C GLY A 139 0.76 2.14 11.04
N ASP A 140 0.42 0.88 10.77
CA ASP A 140 1.21 -0.29 11.15
C ASP A 140 2.41 -0.50 10.20
N GLY A 141 3.60 -0.10 10.65
CA GLY A 141 4.84 -0.23 9.89
C GLY A 141 5.40 -1.66 9.80
N TRP A 142 4.87 -2.60 10.57
CA TRP A 142 5.51 -3.91 10.80
C TRP A 142 4.90 -5.02 9.97
N GLN A 143 3.69 -4.84 9.45
CA GLN A 143 3.08 -5.80 8.53
C GLN A 143 3.96 -6.02 7.29
N THR A 144 4.21 -7.29 6.97
CA THR A 144 4.85 -7.73 5.73
C THR A 144 3.83 -7.92 4.63
N GLY A 145 4.27 -7.79 3.39
CA GLY A 145 3.45 -7.97 2.19
C GLY A 145 3.83 -9.24 1.46
N GLY A 146 3.33 -9.35 0.25
CA GLY A 146 3.52 -10.50 -0.61
C GLY A 146 2.89 -10.27 -1.97
N LEU A 147 3.05 -11.26 -2.85
CA LEU A 147 2.46 -11.23 -4.17
C LEU A 147 2.07 -12.65 -4.57
N VAL A 148 0.89 -12.82 -5.14
CA VAL A 148 0.48 -14.08 -5.76
C VAL A 148 0.07 -13.82 -7.21
N VAL A 149 0.37 -14.81 -8.06
CA VAL A 149 -0.09 -14.85 -9.44
C VAL A 149 -0.96 -16.07 -9.58
N VAL A 150 -2.21 -15.86 -9.98
CA VAL A 150 -3.23 -16.90 -10.08
C VAL A 150 -3.75 -16.89 -11.51
N ASP A 151 -3.85 -18.08 -12.11
CA ASP A 151 -4.45 -18.24 -13.44
C ASP A 151 -5.99 -18.31 -13.34
N LYS A 152 -6.68 -18.14 -14.47
CA LYS A 152 -8.15 -18.10 -14.57
C LYS A 152 -8.86 -19.38 -14.09
N ASP A 153 -8.13 -20.49 -13.99
CA ASP A 153 -8.62 -21.77 -13.47
C ASP A 153 -8.44 -21.92 -11.95
N GLY A 154 -7.82 -20.91 -11.30
CA GLY A 154 -7.47 -20.94 -9.89
C GLY A 154 -6.12 -21.59 -9.58
N SER A 155 -5.30 -21.89 -10.59
CA SER A 155 -3.95 -22.44 -10.40
C SER A 155 -2.98 -21.36 -9.89
N LEU A 156 -2.17 -21.71 -8.87
CA LEU A 156 -1.11 -20.83 -8.37
C LEU A 156 0.12 -20.90 -9.28
N LEU A 157 0.37 -19.83 -10.05
CA LEU A 157 1.53 -19.74 -10.94
C LEU A 157 2.80 -19.25 -10.22
N TYR A 158 2.63 -18.34 -9.26
CA TYR A 158 3.73 -17.79 -8.48
C TYR A 158 3.24 -17.27 -7.13
N SER A 159 4.07 -17.42 -6.11
CA SER A 159 3.86 -16.81 -4.81
C SER A 159 5.16 -16.26 -4.27
N PHE A 160 5.07 -15.07 -3.70
CA PHE A 160 6.15 -14.38 -3.03
C PHE A 160 5.64 -13.87 -1.68
N LYS A 161 6.44 -14.05 -0.65
CA LYS A 161 6.18 -13.53 0.68
C LYS A 161 7.39 -12.73 1.14
N GLN A 162 7.16 -11.49 1.56
CA GLN A 162 8.22 -10.67 2.12
C GLN A 162 8.63 -11.21 3.49
N THR A 163 9.93 -11.40 3.70
CA THR A 163 10.50 -11.71 5.02
C THR A 163 11.16 -10.47 5.63
N LYS A 164 11.61 -9.56 4.77
CA LYS A 164 12.21 -8.27 5.14
C LYS A 164 11.50 -7.13 4.41
N VAL A 165 11.67 -5.93 4.95
CA VAL A 165 11.05 -4.71 4.43
C VAL A 165 11.54 -4.32 3.03
N THR A 166 12.70 -4.83 2.63
CA THR A 166 13.40 -4.57 1.36
C THR A 166 13.18 -5.67 0.32
N ASP A 167 12.52 -6.78 0.67
CA ASP A 167 12.35 -7.89 -0.26
C ASP A 167 11.35 -7.49 -1.36
N ASN A 168 11.67 -7.81 -2.62
CA ASN A 168 10.77 -7.62 -3.75
C ASN A 168 10.52 -8.99 -4.44
N PRO A 169 9.38 -9.16 -5.12
CA PRO A 169 9.12 -10.33 -5.94
C PRO A 169 10.10 -10.38 -7.10
N ASP A 170 10.25 -11.57 -7.66
CA ASP A 170 11.07 -11.78 -8.84
C ASP A 170 10.33 -11.28 -10.08
N TYR A 171 10.61 -10.03 -10.45
CA TYR A 171 10.04 -9.40 -11.63
C TYR A 171 10.47 -10.08 -12.94
N VAL A 172 11.60 -10.80 -12.97
CA VAL A 172 12.02 -11.58 -14.15
C VAL A 172 11.06 -12.74 -14.33
N LYS A 173 10.79 -13.49 -13.26
CA LYS A 173 9.83 -14.60 -13.30
C LYS A 173 8.41 -14.13 -13.66
N ILE A 174 7.97 -12.97 -13.17
CA ILE A 174 6.67 -12.41 -13.55
C ILE A 174 6.63 -12.07 -15.05
N LYS A 175 7.70 -11.48 -15.59
CA LYS A 175 7.81 -11.23 -17.03
C LYS A 175 7.74 -12.52 -17.84
N GLU A 176 8.47 -13.55 -17.43
CA GLU A 176 8.47 -14.87 -18.09
C GLU A 176 7.08 -15.51 -18.11
N LEU A 177 6.37 -15.51 -16.98
CA LEU A 177 5.01 -16.09 -16.87
C LEU A 177 4.03 -15.52 -17.91
N PHE A 178 4.17 -14.25 -18.25
CA PHE A 178 3.28 -13.57 -19.18
C PHE A 178 3.92 -13.27 -20.54
N ASN A 179 5.12 -13.81 -20.80
CA ASN A 179 5.93 -13.56 -21.99
C ASN A 179 6.03 -12.04 -22.29
N LEU A 180 6.55 -11.31 -21.31
CA LEU A 180 6.79 -9.87 -21.35
C LEU A 180 8.30 -9.59 -21.43
N LYS A 181 8.64 -8.51 -22.10
CA LYS A 181 10.00 -7.97 -22.17
C LYS A 181 10.07 -6.66 -21.39
N GLU A 182 11.28 -6.21 -21.08
CA GLU A 182 11.49 -4.93 -20.39
C GLU A 182 10.96 -3.73 -21.21
N GLU A 183 11.02 -3.82 -22.55
CA GLU A 183 10.50 -2.82 -23.49
C GLU A 183 8.97 -2.70 -23.49
N ASP A 184 8.25 -3.74 -23.02
CA ASP A 184 6.79 -3.71 -22.89
C ASP A 184 6.34 -2.95 -21.63
N LEU A 185 7.26 -2.73 -20.68
CA LEU A 185 6.97 -2.10 -19.41
C LEU A 185 7.07 -0.58 -19.53
N ALA A 186 6.14 0.13 -18.91
CA ALA A 186 6.22 1.58 -18.83
C ALA A 186 7.51 2.01 -18.07
N PRO A 187 8.09 3.18 -18.39
CA PRO A 187 9.21 3.70 -17.63
C PRO A 187 8.81 3.96 -16.18
N LEU A 188 9.75 3.80 -15.27
CA LEU A 188 9.53 4.17 -13.87
C LEU A 188 9.23 5.67 -13.75
N LYS A 189 8.06 6.00 -13.20
CA LYS A 189 7.67 7.39 -12.93
C LYS A 189 8.58 7.95 -11.82
N GLY A 190 9.52 8.82 -12.20
CA GLY A 190 10.55 9.37 -11.29
C GLY A 190 10.19 10.66 -10.57
N ASN A 191 9.06 11.30 -10.88
CA ASN A 191 8.60 12.54 -10.25
C ASN A 191 7.11 12.44 -9.95
N GLN A 192 6.77 12.10 -8.71
CA GLN A 192 5.38 12.20 -8.24
C GLN A 192 5.10 13.62 -7.75
N PRO A 193 3.88 14.16 -7.96
CA PRO A 193 3.50 15.41 -7.33
C PRO A 193 3.71 15.27 -5.82
N LYS A 194 4.32 16.29 -5.19
CA LYS A 194 4.37 16.35 -3.73
C LYS A 194 2.93 16.18 -3.25
N ALA A 195 2.66 15.14 -2.46
CA ALA A 195 1.40 15.01 -1.73
C ALA A 195 1.14 16.38 -1.13
N VAL A 196 0.01 16.99 -1.50
CA VAL A 196 -0.33 18.36 -1.13
C VAL A 196 -0.18 18.42 0.38
N SER A 197 0.91 19.01 0.85
CA SER A 197 1.08 19.34 2.24
C SER A 197 -0.10 20.23 2.53
N ILE A 198 -1.01 19.74 3.39
CA ILE A 198 -2.12 20.49 3.96
C ILE A 198 -1.71 21.95 4.00
N THR A 199 -2.31 22.74 3.11
CA THR A 199 -1.83 24.08 2.80
C THR A 199 -1.72 24.87 4.10
N GLU A 200 -0.71 25.73 4.21
CA GLU A 200 -0.47 26.61 5.36
C GLU A 200 -1.70 27.38 5.83
N ASN A 201 -2.75 27.48 5.00
CA ASN A 201 -4.05 28.03 5.34
C ASN A 201 -4.80 27.32 6.48
N GLU A 202 -4.62 26.00 6.68
CA GLU A 202 -5.32 25.29 7.76
C GLU A 202 -4.64 25.46 9.14
N ARG A 203 -3.33 25.74 9.16
CA ARG A 203 -2.63 26.09 10.42
C ARG A 203 -3.07 27.44 10.97
N THR A 204 -3.48 28.36 10.11
CA THR A 204 -3.96 29.70 10.51
C THR A 204 -5.36 29.64 11.12
N ASN A 205 -6.22 28.74 10.64
CA ASN A 205 -7.58 28.59 11.17
C ASN A 205 -7.59 27.87 12.54
N PHE A 206 -6.70 26.90 12.78
CA PHE A 206 -6.60 26.27 14.09
C PHE A 206 -6.05 27.22 15.17
N ARG A 207 -5.13 28.13 14.80
CA ARG A 207 -4.64 29.18 15.71
C ARG A 207 -5.69 30.24 16.05
N ARG A 208 -6.62 30.56 15.13
CA ARG A 208 -7.71 31.52 15.40
C ARG A 208 -8.82 30.92 16.29
N HIS A 209 -9.11 29.62 16.16
CA HIS A 209 -10.09 28.97 17.02
C HIS A 209 -9.57 28.73 18.45
N ALA A 210 -8.28 28.50 18.64
CA ALA A 210 -7.68 28.38 19.98
C ALA A 210 -7.62 29.73 20.74
N SER A 211 -7.51 30.86 20.05
CA SER A 211 -7.52 32.20 20.69
C SER A 211 -8.93 32.71 21.03
N SER A 212 -9.99 32.20 20.40
CA SER A 212 -11.37 32.61 20.72
C SER A 212 -11.91 31.99 22.02
N ILE A 213 -11.33 30.88 22.49
CA ILE A 213 -11.81 30.18 23.70
C ILE A 213 -11.16 30.74 24.97
N ILE A 214 -10.06 31.51 24.86
CA ILE A 214 -9.34 32.11 26.00
C ILE A 214 -9.85 33.55 26.32
N SER A 215 -10.70 34.15 25.46
CA SER A 215 -11.17 35.54 25.63
C SER A 215 -12.52 35.71 26.34
N THR A 216 -13.29 34.64 26.59
CA THR A 216 -14.55 34.72 27.34
C THR A 216 -14.35 34.21 28.76
N GLY A 217 -13.69 35.05 29.56
CA GLY A 217 -13.61 34.86 31.01
C GLY A 217 -14.99 34.89 31.64
N LEU A 218 -15.52 33.72 31.98
CA LEU A 218 -16.52 33.61 33.05
C LEU A 218 -15.78 33.89 34.39
N GLN A 219 -16.01 35.06 34.97
CA GLN A 219 -15.68 35.30 36.37
C GLN A 219 -16.65 34.52 37.28
N PRO A 220 -16.17 33.86 38.34
CA PRO A 220 -17.04 33.25 39.33
C PRO A 220 -17.63 34.33 40.25
N ARG A 221 -18.96 34.42 40.29
CA ARG A 221 -19.71 35.28 41.22
C ARG A 221 -19.73 34.63 42.60
N VAL A 222 -18.94 35.19 43.53
CA VAL A 222 -19.00 34.90 44.96
C VAL A 222 -20.00 35.87 45.59
N GLU A 223 -21.18 35.39 45.98
CA GLU A 223 -22.14 36.17 46.79
C GLU A 223 -22.26 35.50 48.17
N ARG A 224 -21.78 36.20 49.20
CA ARG A 224 -21.77 35.77 50.60
C ARG A 224 -23.18 35.83 51.18
N ARG A 225 -23.54 34.79 51.95
CA ARG A 225 -24.65 34.83 52.91
C ARG A 225 -24.43 35.94 53.95
N ARG A 226 -25.50 36.68 54.27
CA ARG A 226 -25.78 37.15 55.62
C ARG A 226 -27.08 36.50 56.06
#